data_AF-A0AAN9A1J0-F1
#
_entry.id   AF-A0AAN9A1J0-F1
#
_cell.length_a   1.000
_cell.length_b   1.000
_cell.length_c   1.000
_cell.angle_alpha   90.00
_cell.angle_beta   90.00
_cell.angle_gamma   90.00
#
_symmetry.space_group_name_H-M   'P 1'
#
loop_
_entity.id
_entity.type
_entity.pdbx_description
1 polymer ?
#
loop_
_entity_poly.entity_id
_entity_poly.type
_entity_poly.pdbx_seq_one_letter_code
_entity_poly.pdbx_strand_id
1 'polypeptide(L)'
;MATVTGIGLGGLALAAAAAGAVGLGLAGAAALLGGRGRRRGGGGRRRYHGRGKRQAPPRQESEDTVIERVLDLIRQQDITGCGMRLVCELAGIREEELNEEQQAILNLVGPVTKPGEGLLPPGGARDFKEARFLGFTEGKCQESFPLCPLNGTQLMELIDAFVP
;
A
#
# COMPACT_ATOMS: atom_id res chain seq x y z
N MET A 1 -45.45 5.93 21.92
CA MET A 1 -44.93 6.28 23.27
C MET A 1 -43.75 5.34 23.52
N ALA A 2 -42.49 5.72 23.69
CA ALA A 2 -41.84 6.98 24.06
C ALA A 2 -40.61 7.27 23.17
N THR A 3 -40.24 8.56 23.14
CA THR A 3 -39.08 9.21 22.52
C THR A 3 -37.89 9.28 23.50
N VAL A 4 -36.80 9.98 23.08
CA VAL A 4 -35.70 10.61 23.86
C VAL A 4 -34.32 9.96 23.62
N THR A 5 -33.57 10.40 22.60
CA THR A 5 -32.52 11.46 22.51
C THR A 5 -31.14 11.11 23.07
N GLY A 6 -30.09 11.37 22.30
CA GLY A 6 -28.71 11.44 22.80
C GLY A 6 -27.68 11.79 21.72
N ILE A 7 -27.48 13.09 21.50
CA ILE A 7 -26.45 13.67 20.63
C ILE A 7 -25.07 13.49 21.30
N GLY A 8 -24.06 13.06 20.54
CA GLY A 8 -22.68 12.97 21.00
C GLY A 8 -21.69 13.36 19.90
N LEU A 9 -21.76 14.61 19.43
CA LEU A 9 -20.72 15.26 18.62
C LEU A 9 -19.49 15.49 19.50
N GLY A 10 -18.53 14.56 19.47
CA GLY A 10 -17.32 14.60 20.27
C GLY A 10 -16.05 14.81 19.43
N GLY A 11 -15.77 16.08 19.10
CA GLY A 11 -14.42 16.65 19.07
C GLY A 11 -13.40 16.16 18.03
N LEU A 12 -13.39 16.79 16.85
CA LEU A 12 -12.19 16.95 16.02
C LEU A 12 -11.12 17.74 16.78
N ALA A 13 -10.16 17.04 17.40
CA ALA A 13 -8.95 17.67 17.92
C ALA A 13 -7.94 17.84 16.78
N LEU A 14 -8.11 18.92 16.01
CA LEU A 14 -7.06 19.51 15.18
C LEU A 14 -5.96 20.08 16.10
N ALA A 15 -4.90 19.31 16.35
CA ALA A 15 -3.68 19.81 16.95
C ALA A 15 -2.65 20.07 15.85
N ALA A 16 -2.68 21.29 15.31
CA ALA A 16 -1.57 21.87 14.58
C ALA A 16 -0.53 22.38 15.60
N ALA A 17 0.71 21.88 15.50
CA ALA A 17 1.87 22.56 16.05
C ALA A 17 3.05 22.37 15.09
N ALA A 18 3.33 23.45 14.36
CA ALA A 18 4.50 23.66 13.54
C ALA A 18 5.78 23.86 14.39
N ALA A 19 6.91 23.99 13.68
CA ALA A 19 8.29 24.23 14.14
C ALA A 19 9.06 22.93 14.45
N GLY A 20 10.19 22.60 13.83
CA GLY A 20 11.23 23.46 13.30
C GLY A 20 12.52 23.26 14.12
N ALA A 21 13.39 22.34 13.69
CA ALA A 21 14.81 22.24 14.07
C ALA A 21 15.47 21.20 13.15
N VAL A 22 15.87 21.55 11.93
CA VAL A 22 17.22 22.01 11.59
C VAL A 22 18.25 21.74 12.70
N GLY A 23 18.98 20.64 12.53
CA GLY A 23 20.42 20.57 12.73
C GLY A 23 20.92 20.54 14.17
N LEU A 24 21.45 19.39 14.58
CA LEU A 24 22.56 19.30 15.53
C LEU A 24 23.40 18.10 15.13
N GLY A 25 24.44 18.38 14.36
CA GLY A 25 25.53 17.45 14.12
C GLY A 25 26.21 17.14 15.44
N LEU A 26 26.34 15.86 15.75
CA LEU A 26 27.23 15.43 16.81
C LEU A 26 28.66 15.61 16.33
N ALA A 27 29.27 16.64 16.91
CA ALA A 27 30.63 17.05 16.75
C ALA A 27 31.58 15.87 17.01
N GLY A 28 32.40 15.57 16.01
CA GLY A 28 33.59 14.76 16.19
C GLY A 28 34.55 15.50 17.11
N ALA A 29 34.71 14.96 18.32
CA ALA A 29 35.80 15.34 19.21
C ALA A 29 37.12 14.82 18.60
N ALA A 30 37.96 15.71 18.10
CA ALA A 30 39.36 15.38 17.78
C ALA A 30 40.26 16.62 17.83
N ALA A 31 41.23 16.55 18.75
CA ALA A 31 42.59 17.07 18.64
C ALA A 31 42.78 18.60 18.55
N LEU A 32 43.15 19.26 19.66
CA LEU A 32 44.53 19.43 20.17
C LEU A 32 45.31 20.58 19.52
N LEU A 33 45.57 21.57 20.37
CA LEU A 33 46.75 22.44 20.46
C LEU A 33 47.94 22.12 19.53
N GLY A 34 48.39 23.16 18.82
CA GLY A 34 49.81 23.36 18.53
C GLY A 34 50.24 23.20 17.07
N GLY A 35 51.13 24.09 16.61
CA GLY A 35 51.99 23.81 15.45
C GLY A 35 52.00 24.85 14.35
N ARG A 36 52.64 25.99 14.60
CA ARG A 36 53.07 26.97 13.61
C ARG A 36 54.14 26.34 12.70
N GLY A 37 53.82 26.06 11.44
CA GLY A 37 54.76 25.48 10.47
C GLY A 37 54.48 25.88 9.03
N ARG A 38 55.15 26.93 8.53
CA ARG A 38 55.27 27.21 7.09
C ARG A 38 56.17 26.15 6.46
N ARG A 39 55.73 25.41 5.42
CA ARG A 39 56.51 25.08 4.20
C ARG A 39 55.59 24.61 3.06
N ARG A 40 55.60 25.42 1.98
CA ARG A 40 55.87 25.03 0.58
C ARG A 40 55.29 23.69 0.09
N GLY A 41 54.33 23.75 -0.84
CA GLY A 41 54.05 22.60 -1.69
C GLY A 41 52.73 22.66 -2.46
N GLY A 42 52.84 22.64 -3.78
CA GLY A 42 51.93 21.84 -4.61
C GLY A 42 50.64 22.52 -5.05
N GLY A 43 50.59 22.84 -6.34
CA GLY A 43 49.36 23.21 -7.03
C GLY A 43 48.30 22.12 -6.92
N GLY A 44 47.05 22.55 -6.86
CA GLY A 44 45.91 21.68 -6.87
C GLY A 44 44.68 22.48 -7.25
N ARG A 45 44.43 22.56 -8.56
CA ARG A 45 43.17 23.05 -9.14
C ARG A 45 42.03 22.21 -8.59
N ARG A 46 41.44 22.59 -7.46
CA ARG A 46 40.19 21.98 -6.99
C ARG A 46 39.05 22.62 -7.78
N ARG A 47 38.81 22.07 -8.97
CA ARG A 47 37.54 22.23 -9.69
C ARG A 47 36.44 21.80 -8.72
N TYR A 48 35.69 22.77 -8.23
CA TYR A 48 34.39 22.52 -7.61
C TYR A 48 33.50 21.93 -8.71
N HIS A 49 33.50 20.60 -8.82
CA HIS A 49 32.50 19.88 -9.59
C HIS A 49 31.17 20.07 -8.87
N GLY A 50 30.34 20.93 -9.44
CA GLY A 50 28.95 21.11 -9.01
C GLY A 50 28.30 19.74 -8.91
N ARG A 51 27.90 19.39 -7.69
CA ARG A 51 27.01 18.26 -7.44
C ARG A 51 25.68 18.66 -8.08
N GLY A 52 25.51 18.31 -9.35
CA GLY A 52 24.25 18.39 -10.05
C GLY A 52 23.23 17.66 -9.19
N LYS A 53 22.31 18.42 -8.61
CA LYS A 53 21.10 17.87 -8.01
C LYS A 53 20.41 17.14 -9.16
N ARG A 54 20.52 15.81 -9.18
CA ARG A 54 19.68 14.98 -10.03
C ARG A 54 18.27 15.23 -9.51
N GLN A 55 17.57 16.16 -10.15
CA GLN A 55 16.13 16.24 -10.02
C GLN A 55 15.66 14.88 -10.51
N ALA A 56 15.23 14.04 -9.56
CA ALA A 56 14.56 12.80 -9.93
C ALA A 56 13.43 13.22 -10.88
N PRO A 57 13.29 12.58 -12.07
CA PRO A 57 12.19 12.90 -12.95
C PRO A 57 10.88 12.76 -12.15
N PRO A 58 9.86 13.60 -12.45
CA PRO A 58 8.55 13.42 -11.84
C PRO A 58 8.17 11.96 -12.00
N ARG A 59 7.87 11.31 -10.88
CA ARG A 59 7.53 9.88 -10.82
C ARG A 59 6.27 9.72 -11.66
N GLN A 60 6.42 9.24 -12.89
CA GLN A 60 5.32 8.88 -13.75
C GLN A 60 4.65 7.70 -13.03
N GLU A 61 3.45 7.93 -12.49
CA GLU A 61 2.67 6.84 -11.89
C GLU A 61 2.45 5.79 -12.98
N SER A 62 2.89 4.56 -12.70
CA SER A 62 2.49 3.42 -13.52
C SER A 62 1.04 3.07 -13.19
N GLU A 63 0.34 2.46 -14.14
CA GLU A 63 -1.03 1.95 -13.93
C GLU A 63 -1.09 1.02 -12.71
N ASP A 64 -0.05 0.20 -12.49
CA ASP A 64 0.09 -0.65 -11.30
C ASP A 64 0.00 0.14 -9.99
N THR A 65 0.65 1.32 -9.91
CA THR A 65 0.61 2.14 -8.70
C THR A 65 -0.77 2.76 -8.44
N VAL A 66 -1.56 2.97 -9.49
CA VAL A 66 -2.94 3.45 -9.37
C VAL A 66 -3.84 2.32 -8.88
N ILE A 67 -3.71 1.13 -9.48
CA ILE A 67 -4.47 -0.07 -9.09
C ILE A 67 -4.16 -0.44 -7.64
N GLU A 68 -2.91 -0.40 -7.22
CA GLU A 68 -2.52 -0.64 -5.82
C GLU A 68 -3.25 0.28 -4.85
N ARG A 69 -3.33 1.58 -5.14
CA ARG A 69 -4.08 2.55 -4.31
C ARG A 69 -5.57 2.27 -4.30
N VAL A 70 -6.15 1.87 -5.43
CA VAL A 70 -7.57 1.52 -5.49
C VAL A 70 -7.85 0.29 -4.63
N LEU A 71 -7.02 -0.74 -4.71
CA LEU A 71 -7.13 -1.94 -3.87
C LEU A 71 -6.93 -1.60 -2.39
N ASP A 72 -6.04 -0.68 -2.04
CA ASP A 72 -5.90 -0.17 -0.67
C ASP A 72 -7.19 0.51 -0.17
N LEU A 73 -7.83 1.32 -1.02
CA LEU A 73 -9.09 1.98 -0.68
C LEU A 73 -10.22 0.95 -0.50
N ILE A 74 -10.34 -0.01 -1.41
CA ILE A 74 -11.33 -1.09 -1.30
C ILE A 74 -11.09 -1.85 0.01
N ARG A 75 -9.84 -2.21 0.32
CA ARG A 75 -9.49 -2.92 1.55
C ARG A 75 -9.88 -2.16 2.81
N GLN A 76 -9.74 -0.84 2.81
CA GLN A 76 -10.14 0.02 3.94
C GLN A 76 -11.65 0.08 4.14
N GLN A 77 -12.44 0.01 3.05
CA GLN A 77 -13.90 -0.02 3.11
C GLN A 77 -14.44 -1.43 3.39
N ASP A 78 -13.71 -2.47 2.99
CA ASP A 78 -14.06 -3.87 3.19
C ASP A 78 -13.70 -4.36 4.60
N ILE A 79 -14.42 -3.85 5.59
CA ILE A 79 -14.23 -4.20 7.01
C ILE A 79 -14.50 -5.69 7.24
N THR A 80 -15.47 -6.26 6.53
CA THR A 80 -15.90 -7.66 6.67
C THR A 80 -15.06 -8.64 5.86
N GLY A 81 -14.18 -8.15 4.98
CA GLY A 81 -13.33 -9.00 4.13
C GLY A 81 -14.09 -9.70 2.99
N CYS A 82 -15.24 -9.17 2.58
CA CYS A 82 -16.04 -9.73 1.50
C CYS A 82 -15.37 -9.63 0.14
N GLY A 83 -14.65 -8.54 -0.14
CA GLY A 83 -13.88 -8.41 -1.38
C GLY A 83 -12.79 -9.47 -1.47
N MET A 84 -12.05 -9.68 -0.38
CA MET A 84 -11.01 -10.73 -0.34
C MET A 84 -11.63 -12.13 -0.45
N ARG A 85 -12.77 -12.37 0.21
CA ARG A 85 -13.52 -13.61 0.08
C ARG A 85 -13.94 -13.88 -1.36
N LEU A 86 -14.47 -12.87 -2.05
CA LEU A 86 -14.84 -12.97 -3.46
C LEU A 86 -13.63 -13.36 -4.31
N VAL A 87 -12.50 -12.65 -4.18
CA VAL A 87 -11.28 -12.95 -4.95
C VAL A 87 -10.77 -14.37 -4.67
N CYS A 88 -10.84 -14.83 -3.42
CA CYS A 88 -10.48 -16.20 -3.07
C CYS A 88 -11.42 -17.20 -3.75
N GLU A 89 -12.74 -17.02 -3.65
CA GLU A 89 -13.71 -17.97 -4.24
C GLU A 89 -13.57 -18.01 -5.76
N LEU A 90 -13.38 -16.86 -6.42
CA LEU A 90 -13.14 -16.79 -7.86
C LEU A 90 -11.83 -17.46 -8.27
N ALA A 91 -10.77 -17.33 -7.48
CA ALA A 91 -9.49 -17.96 -7.77
C ALA A 91 -9.50 -19.50 -7.64
N GLY A 92 -10.50 -20.05 -6.95
CA GLY A 92 -10.74 -21.50 -6.87
C GLY A 92 -11.58 -22.04 -8.03
N ILE A 93 -12.20 -21.17 -8.84
CA ILE A 93 -12.96 -21.55 -10.04
C ILE A 93 -11.98 -21.77 -11.19
N ARG A 94 -12.31 -22.71 -12.08
CA ARG A 94 -11.54 -22.94 -13.30
C ARG A 94 -11.65 -21.75 -14.25
N GLU A 95 -10.56 -21.41 -14.94
CA GLU A 95 -10.55 -20.26 -15.84
C GLU A 95 -11.60 -20.33 -16.96
N GLU A 96 -11.94 -21.53 -17.43
CA GLU A 96 -12.97 -21.72 -18.46
C GLU A 96 -14.42 -21.55 -17.97
N GLU A 97 -14.61 -21.54 -16.65
CA GLU A 97 -15.91 -21.37 -15.99
C GLU A 97 -16.13 -19.93 -15.51
N LEU A 98 -15.10 -19.08 -15.59
CA LEU A 98 -15.19 -17.66 -15.24
C LEU A 98 -15.88 -16.88 -16.37
N ASN A 99 -16.81 -16.00 -16.00
CA ASN A 99 -17.33 -15.00 -16.94
C ASN A 99 -16.35 -13.82 -17.10
N GLU A 100 -16.63 -12.93 -18.05
CA GLU A 100 -15.76 -11.79 -18.37
C GLU A 100 -15.55 -10.87 -17.17
N GLU A 101 -16.60 -10.64 -16.36
CA GLU A 101 -16.56 -9.79 -15.18
C GLU A 101 -15.70 -10.41 -14.06
N GLN A 102 -15.86 -11.70 -13.79
CA GLN A 102 -15.06 -12.42 -12.79
C GLN A 102 -13.59 -12.46 -13.21
N GLN A 103 -13.31 -12.66 -14.50
CA GLN A 103 -11.95 -12.63 -15.01
C GLN A 103 -11.35 -11.22 -14.90
N ALA A 104 -12.14 -10.16 -15.16
CA ALA A 104 -11.71 -8.78 -14.97
C ALA A 104 -11.34 -8.49 -13.51
N ILE A 105 -12.10 -9.00 -12.54
CA ILE A 105 -11.79 -8.88 -11.11
C ILE A 105 -10.44 -9.55 -10.78
N LEU A 106 -10.21 -10.77 -11.27
CA LEU A 106 -8.93 -11.45 -11.06
C LEU A 106 -7.77 -10.72 -11.75
N ASN A 107 -8.00 -10.16 -12.94
CA ASN A 107 -7.00 -9.37 -13.66
C ASN A 107 -6.63 -8.08 -12.93
N LEU A 108 -7.60 -7.43 -12.27
CA LEU A 108 -7.35 -6.24 -11.43
C LEU A 108 -6.41 -6.57 -10.26
N VAL A 109 -6.55 -7.74 -9.65
CA VAL A 109 -5.66 -8.19 -8.55
C VAL A 109 -4.27 -8.58 -9.08
N GLY A 110 -4.20 -9.05 -10.32
CA GLY A 110 -2.98 -9.55 -10.93
C GLY A 110 -2.68 -11.01 -10.56
N PRO A 111 -1.65 -11.61 -11.16
CA PRO A 111 -1.42 -13.06 -11.16
C PRO A 111 -1.23 -13.64 -9.75
N VAL A 112 -1.44 -14.95 -9.62
CA VAL A 112 -1.17 -15.68 -8.37
C VAL A 112 0.33 -15.56 -8.04
N THR A 113 0.64 -14.85 -6.95
CA THR A 113 2.01 -14.70 -6.44
C THR A 113 2.35 -15.84 -5.50
N LYS A 114 3.55 -16.42 -5.65
CA LYS A 114 4.04 -17.43 -4.71
C LYS A 114 4.48 -16.78 -3.39
N PRO A 115 4.39 -17.50 -2.26
CA PRO A 115 4.97 -17.03 -1.00
C PRO A 115 6.45 -16.67 -1.18
N GLY A 116 6.83 -15.44 -0.85
CA GLY A 116 8.20 -14.92 -0.99
C GLY A 116 8.46 -14.07 -2.25
N GLU A 117 7.52 -14.02 -3.20
CA GLU A 117 7.60 -13.15 -4.37
C GLU A 117 6.58 -12.00 -4.27
N GLY A 118 7.03 -10.74 -4.29
CA GLY A 118 6.18 -9.59 -4.62
C GLY A 118 5.16 -9.09 -3.57
N LEU A 119 5.31 -9.44 -2.28
CA LEU A 119 4.38 -9.02 -1.21
C LEU A 119 4.86 -7.79 -0.39
N LEU A 120 5.81 -7.01 -0.91
CA LEU A 120 6.22 -5.73 -0.28
C LEU A 120 5.98 -4.57 -1.26
N PRO A 121 5.35 -3.46 -0.83
CA PRO A 121 4.99 -3.09 0.55
C PRO A 121 3.66 -3.69 1.06
N PRO A 122 3.38 -3.64 2.38
CA PRO A 122 2.06 -3.99 2.92
C PRO A 122 0.97 -3.06 2.36
N GLY A 123 -0.21 -3.61 2.07
CA GLY A 123 -1.35 -2.87 1.51
C GLY A 123 -2.50 -3.79 1.12
N GLY A 124 -3.64 -3.23 0.75
CA GLY A 124 -4.79 -3.95 0.22
C GLY A 124 -4.43 -4.79 -1.00
N ALA A 125 -3.60 -4.28 -1.92
CA ALA A 125 -3.15 -5.07 -3.07
C ALA A 125 -2.47 -6.40 -2.67
N ARG A 126 -1.70 -6.38 -1.57
CA ARG A 126 -1.07 -7.58 -1.01
C ARG A 126 -2.14 -8.52 -0.44
N ASP A 127 -3.08 -8.00 0.35
CA ASP A 127 -4.14 -8.78 0.97
C ASP A 127 -5.01 -9.49 -0.09
N PHE A 128 -5.34 -8.80 -1.18
CA PHE A 128 -6.08 -9.38 -2.30
C PHE A 128 -5.29 -10.46 -3.06
N LYS A 129 -3.99 -10.27 -3.26
CA LYS A 129 -3.12 -11.29 -3.87
C LYS A 129 -2.99 -12.53 -2.98
N GLU A 130 -2.92 -12.34 -1.68
CA GLU A 130 -2.92 -13.42 -0.69
C GLU A 130 -4.24 -14.20 -0.73
N ALA A 131 -5.38 -13.50 -0.78
CA ALA A 131 -6.68 -14.13 -0.94
C ALA A 131 -6.79 -14.93 -2.25
N ARG A 132 -6.28 -14.38 -3.37
CA ARG A 132 -6.22 -15.08 -4.66
C ARG A 132 -5.40 -16.37 -4.55
N PHE A 133 -4.24 -16.31 -3.89
CA PHE A 133 -3.39 -17.48 -3.68
C PHE A 133 -4.11 -18.56 -2.86
N LEU A 134 -4.79 -18.19 -1.77
CA LEU A 134 -5.55 -19.12 -0.93
C LEU A 134 -6.66 -19.85 -1.71
N GLY A 135 -7.37 -19.12 -2.57
CA GLY A 135 -8.40 -19.68 -3.44
C GLY A 135 -7.83 -20.70 -4.42
N PHE A 136 -6.69 -20.36 -5.02
CA PHE A 136 -6.00 -21.21 -5.98
C PHE A 136 -5.45 -22.52 -5.37
N THR A 137 -5.02 -22.51 -4.11
CA THR A 137 -4.37 -23.68 -3.48
C THR A 137 -5.29 -24.51 -2.58
N GLU A 138 -6.05 -23.87 -1.69
CA GLU A 138 -6.76 -24.54 -0.61
C GLU A 138 -8.28 -24.51 -0.76
N GLY A 139 -8.83 -23.46 -1.41
CA GLY A 139 -10.27 -23.29 -1.62
C GLY A 139 -11.08 -23.07 -0.33
N LYS A 140 -10.45 -22.84 0.82
CA LYS A 140 -11.11 -22.65 2.13
C LYS A 140 -11.51 -21.20 2.42
N CYS A 141 -12.03 -20.52 1.41
CA CYS A 141 -12.29 -19.08 1.45
C CYS A 141 -13.27 -18.66 2.55
N GLN A 142 -14.29 -19.48 2.83
CA GLN A 142 -15.24 -19.20 3.90
C GLN A 142 -14.60 -19.25 5.30
N GLU A 143 -13.67 -20.17 5.52
CA GLU A 143 -12.95 -20.30 6.79
C GLU A 143 -11.93 -19.16 6.96
N SER A 144 -11.28 -18.74 5.87
CA SER A 144 -10.33 -17.63 5.85
C SER A 144 -10.99 -16.26 6.04
N PHE A 145 -12.24 -16.10 5.59
CA PHE A 145 -12.98 -14.83 5.64
C PHE A 145 -14.37 -14.99 6.32
N PRO A 146 -14.41 -15.36 7.61
CA PRO A 146 -15.66 -15.72 8.30
C PRO A 146 -16.56 -14.53 8.62
N LEU A 147 -16.03 -13.31 8.57
CA LEU A 147 -16.81 -12.08 8.84
C LEU A 147 -17.69 -11.66 7.66
N CYS A 148 -17.43 -12.17 6.46
CA CYS A 148 -18.25 -11.85 5.31
C CYS A 148 -19.55 -12.68 5.34
N PRO A 149 -20.74 -12.06 5.41
CA PRO A 149 -22.00 -12.79 5.45
C PRO A 149 -22.43 -13.37 4.10
N LEU A 150 -21.80 -12.92 3.01
CA LEU A 150 -22.14 -13.29 1.64
C LEU A 150 -21.11 -14.27 1.07
N ASN A 151 -21.56 -15.15 0.17
CA ASN A 151 -20.65 -15.93 -0.68
C ASN A 151 -20.33 -15.17 -1.98
N GLY A 152 -19.38 -15.68 -2.75
CA GLY A 152 -18.87 -15.08 -3.97
C GLY A 152 -19.96 -14.92 -5.05
N THR A 153 -20.88 -15.88 -5.16
CA THR A 153 -22.00 -15.81 -6.11
C THR A 153 -22.95 -14.66 -5.77
N GLN A 154 -23.32 -14.52 -4.49
CA GLN A 154 -24.15 -13.41 -4.01
C GLN A 154 -23.45 -12.06 -4.15
N LEU A 155 -22.13 -12.02 -3.96
CA LEU A 155 -21.34 -10.80 -4.16
C LEU A 155 -21.31 -10.38 -5.63
N MET A 156 -21.17 -11.33 -6.56
CA MET A 156 -21.26 -11.03 -7.99
C MET A 156 -22.64 -10.52 -8.40
N GLU A 157 -23.71 -11.16 -7.93
CA GLU A 157 -25.08 -10.70 -8.19
C GLU A 157 -25.32 -9.26 -7.69
N LEU A 158 -24.72 -8.89 -6.55
CA LEU A 158 -24.78 -7.52 -6.06
C LEU A 158 -23.97 -6.57 -6.96
N ILE A 159 -22.77 -6.95 -7.40
CA ILE A 159 -21.95 -6.12 -8.29
C ILE A 159 -22.70 -5.83 -9.60
N ASP A 160 -23.29 -6.86 -10.21
CA ASP A 160 -24.04 -6.74 -11.45
C ASP A 160 -25.27 -5.83 -11.29
N ALA A 161 -25.90 -5.84 -10.11
CA ALA A 161 -27.01 -4.93 -9.82
C ALA A 161 -26.60 -3.46 -9.70
N PHE A 162 -25.33 -3.17 -9.35
CA PHE A 162 -24.81 -1.81 -9.17
C PHE A 162 -24.04 -1.27 -10.38
N VAL A 163 -23.53 -2.14 -11.25
CA VAL A 163 -22.80 -1.78 -12.47
C VAL A 163 -23.52 -2.38 -13.69
N PRO A 164 -24.61 -1.75 -14.17
CA PRO A 164 -25.37 -2.21 -15.33
C PRO A 164 -24.68 -1.96 -16.67
#